data_AF-A0A1Y3N452-F1
#
_entry.id   AF-A0A1Y3N452-F1
#
_cell.length_a   1.000
_cell.length_b   1.000
_cell.length_c   1.000
_cell.angle_alpha   90.00
_cell.angle_beta   90.00
_cell.angle_gamma   90.00
#
_symmetry.space_group_name_H-M   'P 1'
#
loop_
_entity.id
_entity.type
_entity.pdbx_description
1 polymer ?
#
loop_
_entity_poly.entity_id
_entity_poly.type
_entity_poly.pdbx_seq_one_letter_code
_entity_poly.pdbx_strand_id
1 'polypeptide(L)'
;MKLLGSSDFSTEKKESTKKWYLEYDYDPKDLLFNMEGKIKGGTFEALVERLTSHDSSDLSFTNTFLLTYRSFCTSTQLMAELLKRYSLPQPKGLTDINEINEWHEKKLKPIRIRVCNVVKSWFETFSIETAEDDQKAFEMAKEFFDRQIQSDPTFLPVSKLLDKFDKGFTKKIVPSPSREAPIPIIPKSLRRIRFIEIDPTEIARQLTLMCSKLYNQIQPVECLNKAWSKKENSPAINIKMMTEMFNQVTRWVAITILQEGELKKRAANLKHFIYIAEKCYSLNNFNTLMSILAGFNSAPIHRLRRTWDLLSSKNLSTLESLKKIMDRNKNFSTYREQLHSVNPPCVPYLGIYLTDLTFIEDGNQDNLKDADGKVNDKLINFSKQSKTADVIREIQQYQNQVYCLQDVPELQSWLKESLERIEDDSDLYDMSLMLEPKEREDEKITRLLFESGFL
;
A
#
# COMPACT_ATOMS: atom_id res chain seq x y z
N MET A 1 -16.91 -65.32 -34.74
CA MET A 1 -16.19 -65.48 -36.01
C MET A 1 -16.21 -64.14 -36.74
N LYS A 2 -15.02 -63.57 -37.05
CA LYS A 2 -14.73 -62.33 -37.83
C LYS A 2 -15.24 -61.01 -37.19
N LEU A 3 -14.45 -60.18 -36.48
CA LEU A 3 -13.25 -59.40 -36.84
C LEU A 3 -13.40 -58.61 -38.16
N LEU A 4 -13.50 -57.27 -38.04
CA LEU A 4 -12.66 -56.24 -38.68
C LEU A 4 -13.29 -54.83 -38.48
N GLY A 5 -12.47 -53.84 -38.11
CA GLY A 5 -12.83 -52.42 -38.21
C GLY A 5 -12.47 -51.57 -36.99
N SER A 6 -11.19 -51.54 -36.60
CA SER A 6 -10.59 -50.54 -35.74
C SER A 6 -10.68 -49.15 -36.38
N SER A 7 -11.52 -48.26 -35.86
CA SER A 7 -11.45 -46.84 -36.13
C SER A 7 -10.65 -46.17 -35.02
N ASP A 8 -9.35 -46.02 -35.26
CA ASP A 8 -8.49 -45.14 -34.47
C ASP A 8 -9.08 -43.73 -34.52
N PHE A 9 -9.63 -43.27 -33.40
CA PHE A 9 -9.86 -41.85 -33.17
C PHE A 9 -8.50 -41.19 -32.89
N SER A 10 -7.70 -40.98 -33.94
CA SER A 10 -6.63 -40.01 -33.89
C SER A 10 -7.27 -38.61 -33.87
N THR A 11 -7.49 -38.07 -32.68
CA THR A 11 -7.63 -36.63 -32.49
C THR A 11 -6.34 -35.96 -32.99
N GLU A 12 -6.31 -35.58 -34.25
CA GLU A 12 -5.38 -34.61 -34.79
C GLU A 12 -5.54 -33.32 -34.00
N LYS A 13 -4.67 -33.13 -32.99
CA LYS A 13 -4.35 -31.79 -32.53
C LYS A 13 -3.78 -31.07 -33.74
N LYS A 14 -4.56 -30.18 -34.36
CA LYS A 14 -4.04 -29.13 -35.23
C LYS A 14 -3.09 -28.28 -34.40
N GLU A 15 -1.82 -28.67 -34.35
CA GLU A 15 -0.74 -27.73 -34.07
C GLU A 15 -0.83 -26.68 -35.17
N SER A 16 -1.41 -25.53 -34.83
CA SER A 16 -1.21 -24.30 -35.56
C SER A 16 0.29 -24.01 -35.47
N THR A 17 1.08 -24.54 -36.41
CA THR A 17 2.48 -24.16 -36.61
C THR A 17 2.49 -22.67 -36.94
N LYS A 18 2.64 -21.86 -35.91
CA LYS A 18 2.74 -20.41 -36.01
C LYS A 18 3.94 -20.14 -36.92
N LYS A 19 3.79 -19.29 -37.93
CA LYS A 19 4.90 -19.00 -38.86
C LYS A 19 6.08 -18.45 -38.05
N TRP A 20 7.31 -18.87 -38.38
CA TRP A 20 8.51 -18.55 -37.59
C TRP A 20 8.68 -17.05 -37.31
N TYR A 21 8.34 -16.19 -38.28
CA TYR A 21 8.43 -14.73 -38.12
C TYR A 21 7.38 -14.14 -37.15
N LEU A 22 6.35 -14.91 -36.77
CA LEU A 22 5.33 -14.58 -35.78
C LEU A 22 5.55 -15.27 -34.42
N GLU A 23 6.67 -15.96 -34.24
CA GLU A 23 7.02 -16.55 -32.93
C GLU A 23 7.46 -15.49 -31.93
N TYR A 24 7.69 -15.88 -30.67
CA TYR A 24 8.28 -15.01 -29.67
C TYR A 24 9.79 -14.85 -29.92
N ASP A 25 10.34 -13.70 -29.55
CA ASP A 25 11.76 -13.40 -29.75
C ASP A 25 12.64 -13.90 -28.58
N TYR A 26 12.05 -14.24 -27.43
CA TYR A 26 12.71 -14.87 -26.30
C TYR A 26 12.87 -16.39 -26.46
N ASP A 27 13.95 -16.94 -25.89
CA ASP A 27 14.12 -18.40 -25.76
C ASP A 27 13.12 -18.93 -24.71
N PRO A 28 12.45 -20.07 -24.93
CA PRO A 28 11.52 -20.64 -23.95
C PRO A 28 12.06 -20.78 -22.52
N LYS A 29 13.39 -20.86 -22.33
CA LYS A 29 14.02 -20.88 -21.00
C LYS A 29 14.03 -19.52 -20.28
N ASP A 30 13.86 -18.43 -21.03
CA ASP A 30 13.94 -17.05 -20.54
C ASP A 30 12.59 -16.56 -19.98
N LEU A 31 11.48 -17.28 -20.22
CA LEU A 31 10.17 -16.97 -19.63
C LEU A 31 9.50 -18.24 -19.09
N LEU A 32 9.34 -18.29 -17.78
CA LEU A 32 8.84 -19.45 -17.06
C LEU A 32 7.39 -19.23 -16.64
N PHE A 33 6.56 -20.26 -16.82
CA PHE A 33 5.16 -20.27 -16.39
C PHE A 33 4.95 -21.27 -15.24
N ASN A 34 3.97 -21.00 -14.40
CA ASN A 34 3.51 -21.96 -13.39
C ASN A 34 2.50 -22.95 -14.02
N MET A 35 2.05 -23.94 -13.23
CA MET A 35 1.08 -24.95 -13.70
C MET A 35 -0.28 -24.37 -14.10
N GLU A 36 -0.62 -23.16 -13.64
CA GLU A 36 -1.85 -22.43 -13.99
C GLU A 36 -1.70 -21.58 -15.26
N GLY A 37 -0.53 -21.60 -15.91
CA GLY A 37 -0.24 -20.76 -17.08
C GLY A 37 0.04 -19.29 -16.76
N LYS A 38 0.25 -18.93 -15.49
CA LYS A 38 0.68 -17.59 -15.07
C LYS A 38 2.20 -17.49 -15.10
N ILE A 39 2.72 -16.27 -15.33
CA ILE A 39 4.15 -16.01 -15.38
C ILE A 39 4.77 -16.22 -14.00
N LYS A 40 5.68 -17.18 -13.90
CA LYS A 40 6.44 -17.48 -12.69
C LYS A 40 7.64 -16.55 -12.56
N GLY A 41 8.31 -16.25 -13.67
CA GLY A 41 9.49 -15.40 -13.74
C GLY A 41 10.13 -15.44 -15.12
N GLY A 42 11.18 -14.67 -15.32
CA GLY A 42 11.88 -14.61 -16.60
C GLY A 42 12.99 -13.58 -16.62
N THR A 43 13.73 -13.52 -17.72
CA THR A 43 14.69 -12.43 -17.95
C THR A 43 13.97 -11.10 -18.10
N PHE A 44 14.68 -10.01 -17.83
CA PHE A 44 14.13 -8.67 -17.97
C PHE A 44 13.59 -8.45 -19.39
N GLU A 45 14.37 -8.83 -20.40
CA GLU A 45 14.01 -8.70 -21.81
C GLU A 45 12.77 -9.53 -22.17
N ALA A 46 12.68 -10.77 -21.69
CA ALA A 46 11.53 -11.63 -21.94
C ALA A 46 10.25 -11.11 -21.26
N LEU A 47 10.37 -10.53 -20.07
CA LEU A 47 9.24 -9.88 -19.37
C LEU A 47 8.77 -8.63 -20.12
N VAL A 48 9.69 -7.81 -20.66
CA VAL A 48 9.34 -6.62 -21.47
C VAL A 48 8.74 -7.03 -22.82
N GLU A 49 9.23 -8.10 -23.44
CA GLU A 49 8.57 -8.68 -24.61
C GLU A 49 7.15 -9.13 -24.28
N ARG A 50 6.95 -9.83 -23.14
CA ARG A 50 5.62 -10.27 -22.71
C ARG A 50 4.68 -9.10 -22.44
N LEU A 51 5.18 -8.03 -21.84
CA LEU A 51 4.48 -6.76 -21.60
C LEU A 51 3.95 -6.14 -22.91
N THR A 52 4.66 -6.39 -24.00
CA THR A 52 4.40 -5.83 -25.33
C THR A 52 4.16 -6.93 -26.38
N SER A 53 3.63 -8.10 -25.98
CA SER A 53 3.38 -9.23 -26.88
C SER A 53 2.56 -8.80 -28.10
N HIS A 54 2.56 -9.51 -29.23
CA HIS A 54 1.72 -9.13 -30.36
C HIS A 54 0.33 -9.80 -30.33
N ASP A 55 0.21 -10.94 -29.64
CA ASP A 55 -0.91 -11.88 -29.74
C ASP A 55 -1.74 -12.01 -28.46
N SER A 56 -1.25 -11.53 -27.32
CA SER A 56 -1.95 -11.69 -26.04
C SER A 56 -1.75 -10.50 -25.10
N SER A 57 -2.82 -9.90 -24.58
CA SER A 57 -2.77 -8.79 -23.63
C SER A 57 -3.14 -9.29 -22.23
N ASP A 58 -2.33 -8.95 -21.23
CA ASP A 58 -2.59 -9.26 -19.82
C ASP A 58 -2.46 -7.98 -18.99
N LEU A 59 -3.60 -7.33 -18.73
CA LEU A 59 -3.64 -6.11 -17.94
C LEU A 59 -3.20 -6.33 -16.48
N SER A 60 -3.41 -7.53 -15.94
CA SER A 60 -2.97 -7.87 -14.59
C SER A 60 -1.45 -7.93 -14.54
N PHE A 61 -0.82 -8.60 -15.52
CA PHE A 61 0.63 -8.63 -15.67
C PHE A 61 1.20 -7.21 -15.85
N THR A 62 0.63 -6.41 -16.76
CA THR A 62 1.07 -5.03 -17.00
C THR A 62 1.05 -4.19 -15.73
N ASN A 63 -0.05 -4.22 -14.98
CA ASN A 63 -0.15 -3.47 -13.73
C ASN A 63 0.82 -3.98 -12.67
N THR A 64 0.95 -5.29 -12.49
CA THR A 64 1.94 -5.87 -11.57
C THR A 64 3.36 -5.45 -11.95
N PHE A 65 3.72 -5.55 -13.23
CA PHE A 65 5.03 -5.15 -13.73
C PHE A 65 5.30 -3.66 -13.42
N LEU A 66 4.37 -2.77 -13.77
CA LEU A 66 4.56 -1.32 -13.57
C LEU A 66 4.54 -0.90 -12.09
N LEU A 67 3.83 -1.65 -11.22
CA LEU A 67 3.85 -1.41 -9.77
C LEU A 67 5.19 -1.78 -9.13
N THR A 68 5.90 -2.78 -9.67
CA THR A 68 7.05 -3.37 -8.95
C THR A 68 8.38 -3.35 -9.71
N TYR A 69 8.43 -2.87 -10.97
CA TYR A 69 9.64 -2.93 -11.79
C TYR A 69 10.87 -2.29 -11.14
N ARG A 70 10.66 -1.24 -10.33
CA ARG A 70 11.72 -0.55 -9.59
C ARG A 70 12.47 -1.44 -8.58
N SER A 71 11.97 -2.65 -8.31
CA SER A 71 12.69 -3.66 -7.54
C SER A 71 13.77 -4.38 -8.33
N PHE A 72 13.69 -4.40 -9.68
CA PHE A 72 14.59 -5.18 -10.54
C PHE A 72 15.14 -4.43 -11.76
N CYS A 73 14.65 -3.24 -12.10
CA CYS A 73 15.25 -2.37 -13.12
C CYS A 73 14.95 -0.88 -12.87
N THR A 74 15.72 -0.01 -13.54
CA THR A 74 15.49 1.45 -13.53
C THR A 74 14.45 1.85 -14.59
N SER A 75 13.88 3.05 -14.45
CA SER A 75 12.96 3.63 -15.43
C SER A 75 13.65 3.87 -16.77
N THR A 76 14.93 4.29 -16.75
CA THR A 76 15.76 4.42 -17.95
C THR A 76 15.97 3.09 -18.67
N GLN A 77 16.24 2.01 -17.94
CA GLN A 77 16.37 0.65 -18.49
C GLN A 77 15.04 0.16 -19.08
N LEU A 78 13.93 0.34 -18.37
CA LEU A 78 12.59 0.01 -18.86
C LEU A 78 12.28 0.76 -20.15
N MET A 79 12.52 2.07 -20.17
CA MET A 79 12.25 2.89 -21.34
C MET A 79 13.12 2.47 -22.52
N ALA A 80 14.43 2.24 -22.32
CA ALA A 80 15.33 1.77 -23.37
C ALA A 80 14.82 0.48 -24.03
N GLU A 81 14.42 -0.51 -23.24
CA GLU A 81 13.96 -1.80 -23.78
C GLU A 81 12.59 -1.66 -24.48
N LEU A 82 11.69 -0.82 -23.98
CA LEU A 82 10.42 -0.50 -24.66
C LEU A 82 10.65 0.17 -26.03
N LEU A 83 11.56 1.13 -26.11
CA LEU A 83 11.91 1.81 -27.38
C LEU A 83 12.60 0.87 -28.38
N LYS A 84 13.40 -0.07 -27.87
CA LYS A 84 13.97 -1.17 -28.67
C LYS A 84 12.89 -2.10 -29.21
N ARG A 85 11.89 -2.48 -28.41
CA ARG A 85 10.72 -3.26 -28.87
C ARG A 85 9.92 -2.53 -29.94
N TYR A 86 9.78 -1.21 -29.83
CA TYR A 86 9.10 -0.41 -30.85
C TYR A 86 9.85 -0.43 -32.20
N SER A 87 11.18 -0.34 -32.14
CA SER A 87 12.08 -0.34 -33.30
C SER A 87 12.48 -1.73 -33.77
N LEU A 88 11.63 -2.75 -33.54
CA LEU A 88 11.95 -4.13 -33.90
C LEU A 88 12.28 -4.24 -35.39
N PRO A 89 13.51 -4.67 -35.76
CA PRO A 89 13.91 -4.77 -37.16
C PRO A 89 13.19 -5.93 -37.85
N GLN A 90 13.06 -5.82 -39.17
CA GLN A 90 12.57 -6.92 -39.99
C GLN A 90 13.41 -8.20 -39.74
N PRO A 91 12.78 -9.38 -39.57
CA PRO A 91 13.49 -10.64 -39.36
C PRO A 91 14.45 -10.94 -40.52
N LYS A 92 15.68 -11.35 -40.17
CA LYS A 92 16.69 -11.75 -41.16
C LYS A 92 16.17 -12.94 -41.96
N GLY A 93 16.18 -12.86 -43.29
CA GLY A 93 15.70 -13.92 -44.19
C GLY A 93 14.23 -13.82 -44.58
N LEU A 94 13.46 -12.89 -44.00
CA LEU A 94 12.11 -12.59 -44.46
C LEU A 94 12.18 -11.68 -45.69
N THR A 95 12.03 -12.22 -46.90
CA THR A 95 12.16 -11.45 -48.16
C THR A 95 10.88 -11.38 -48.97
N ASP A 96 9.92 -12.28 -48.73
CA ASP A 96 8.64 -12.27 -49.43
C ASP A 96 7.78 -11.09 -48.98
N ILE A 97 7.28 -10.31 -49.94
CA ILE A 97 6.52 -9.07 -49.68
C ILE A 97 5.23 -9.34 -48.91
N ASN A 98 4.54 -10.45 -49.19
CA ASN A 98 3.30 -10.79 -48.48
C ASN A 98 3.59 -11.21 -47.04
N GLU A 99 4.67 -11.96 -46.81
CA GLU A 99 5.10 -12.33 -45.45
C GLU A 99 5.61 -11.13 -44.65
N ILE A 100 6.33 -10.19 -45.29
CA ILE A 100 6.73 -8.91 -44.68
C ILE A 100 5.49 -8.11 -44.27
N ASN A 101 4.50 -7.97 -45.16
CA ASN A 101 3.26 -7.26 -44.85
C ASN A 101 2.49 -7.94 -43.71
N GLU A 102 2.44 -9.28 -43.71
CA GLU A 102 1.81 -10.04 -42.62
C GLU A 102 2.53 -9.84 -41.28
N TRP A 103 3.87 -9.89 -41.27
CA TRP A 103 4.67 -9.61 -40.07
C TRP A 103 4.43 -8.17 -39.56
N HIS A 104 4.39 -7.19 -40.46
CA HIS A 104 4.10 -5.81 -40.13
C HIS A 104 2.73 -5.66 -39.44
N GLU A 105 1.68 -6.22 -40.03
CA GLU A 105 0.31 -6.07 -39.51
C GLU A 105 0.03 -6.94 -38.28
N LYS A 106 0.56 -8.17 -38.21
CA LYS A 106 0.25 -9.13 -37.13
C LYS A 106 1.23 -9.12 -35.97
N LYS A 107 2.46 -8.63 -36.15
CA LYS A 107 3.49 -8.59 -35.10
C LYS A 107 3.92 -7.17 -34.78
N LEU A 108 4.52 -6.45 -35.74
CA LEU A 108 5.14 -5.14 -35.46
C LEU A 108 4.14 -4.09 -35.00
N LYS A 109 3.03 -3.91 -35.71
CA LYS A 109 2.01 -2.90 -35.40
C LYS A 109 1.34 -3.12 -34.03
N PRO A 110 0.92 -4.34 -33.65
CA PRO A 110 0.46 -4.62 -32.29
C PRO A 110 1.50 -4.31 -31.20
N ILE A 111 2.78 -4.68 -31.41
CA ILE A 111 3.86 -4.38 -30.46
C ILE A 111 3.98 -2.86 -30.26
N ARG A 112 4.03 -2.07 -31.35
CA ARG A 112 4.14 -0.61 -31.29
C ARG A 112 2.99 0.02 -30.52
N ILE A 113 1.74 -0.38 -30.80
CA ILE A 113 0.56 0.11 -30.08
C ILE A 113 0.67 -0.18 -28.59
N ARG A 114 1.13 -1.38 -28.20
CA ARG A 114 1.26 -1.77 -26.79
C ARG A 114 2.40 -1.06 -26.08
N VAL A 115 3.55 -0.86 -26.73
CA VAL A 115 4.62 0.00 -26.20
C VAL A 115 4.06 1.38 -25.87
N CYS A 116 3.33 1.99 -26.80
CA CYS A 116 2.70 3.29 -26.59
C CYS A 116 1.72 3.29 -25.40
N ASN A 117 0.89 2.26 -25.26
CA ASN A 117 -0.03 2.14 -24.13
C ASN A 117 0.68 1.98 -22.79
N VAL A 118 1.75 1.19 -22.74
CA VAL A 118 2.58 0.99 -21.54
C VAL A 118 3.27 2.29 -21.16
N VAL A 119 3.91 2.95 -22.12
CA VAL A 119 4.58 4.25 -21.92
C VAL A 119 3.59 5.30 -21.42
N LYS A 120 2.42 5.40 -22.06
CA LYS A 120 1.33 6.27 -21.60
C LYS A 120 0.91 5.97 -20.17
N SER A 121 0.65 4.70 -19.85
CA SER A 121 0.23 4.28 -18.51
C SER A 121 1.30 4.57 -17.46
N TRP A 122 2.57 4.36 -17.82
CA TRP A 122 3.72 4.67 -16.98
C TRP A 122 3.74 6.16 -16.61
N PHE A 123 3.65 7.07 -17.58
CA PHE A 123 3.57 8.51 -17.32
C PHE A 123 2.34 8.93 -16.54
N GLU A 124 1.18 8.37 -16.89
CA GLU A 124 -0.06 8.78 -16.24
C GLU A 124 -0.13 8.31 -14.79
N THR A 125 0.43 7.15 -14.43
CA THR A 125 0.12 6.51 -13.15
C THR A 125 1.32 6.08 -12.31
N PHE A 126 2.46 5.80 -12.94
CA PHE A 126 3.58 5.13 -12.26
C PHE A 126 4.85 5.97 -12.19
N SER A 127 4.98 7.06 -12.96
CA SER A 127 6.12 7.96 -12.90
C SER A 127 6.08 8.83 -11.65
N ILE A 128 7.27 9.12 -11.12
CA ILE A 128 7.50 9.96 -9.95
C ILE A 128 8.19 11.22 -10.44
N GLU A 129 7.48 12.35 -10.44
CA GLU A 129 7.97 13.63 -11.00
C GLU A 129 9.29 14.11 -10.38
N THR A 130 9.53 13.78 -9.10
CA THR A 130 10.73 14.18 -8.38
C THR A 130 11.92 13.23 -8.59
N ALA A 131 11.75 12.12 -9.31
CA ALA A 131 12.81 11.15 -9.52
C ALA A 131 13.63 11.48 -10.78
N GLU A 132 14.94 11.70 -10.60
CA GLU A 132 15.87 12.04 -11.70
C GLU A 132 15.89 10.96 -12.80
N ASP A 133 15.82 9.68 -12.44
CA ASP A 133 15.80 8.58 -13.40
C ASP A 133 14.51 8.56 -14.24
N ASP A 134 13.38 8.95 -13.65
CA ASP A 134 12.10 9.06 -14.37
C ASP A 134 12.13 10.25 -15.35
N GLN A 135 12.78 11.36 -14.98
CA GLN A 135 12.98 12.50 -15.88
C GLN A 135 13.86 12.11 -17.09
N LYS A 136 14.95 11.38 -16.87
CA LYS A 136 15.79 10.86 -17.96
C LYS A 136 15.01 9.92 -18.88
N ALA A 137 14.21 9.02 -18.30
CA ALA A 137 13.33 8.14 -19.07
C ALA A 137 12.28 8.92 -19.88
N PHE A 138 11.73 10.00 -19.33
CA PHE A 138 10.84 10.91 -20.05
C PHE A 138 11.54 11.55 -21.27
N GLU A 139 12.73 12.12 -21.08
CA GLU A 139 13.51 12.75 -22.15
C GLU A 139 13.83 11.74 -23.28
N MET A 140 14.25 10.52 -22.92
CA MET A 140 14.48 9.44 -23.90
C MET A 140 13.23 9.13 -24.73
N ALA A 141 12.06 9.03 -24.09
CA ALA A 141 10.81 8.77 -24.79
C ALA A 141 10.43 9.93 -25.72
N LYS A 142 10.53 11.17 -25.23
CA LYS A 142 10.22 12.39 -25.99
C LYS A 142 11.08 12.51 -27.24
N GLU A 143 12.40 12.44 -27.09
CA GLU A 143 13.33 12.50 -28.23
C GLU A 143 13.06 11.40 -29.26
N PHE A 144 12.71 10.20 -28.80
CA PHE A 144 12.42 9.10 -29.68
C PHE A 144 11.14 9.32 -30.48
N PHE A 145 10.02 9.62 -29.81
CA PHE A 145 8.73 9.76 -30.49
C PHE A 145 8.65 11.01 -31.38
N ASP A 146 9.36 12.09 -31.04
CA ASP A 146 9.46 13.28 -31.89
C ASP A 146 10.18 13.00 -33.22
N ARG A 147 11.16 12.07 -33.23
CA ARG A 147 11.80 11.61 -34.47
C ARG A 147 10.89 10.70 -35.29
N GLN A 148 10.14 9.82 -34.63
CA GLN A 148 9.26 8.85 -35.30
C GLN A 148 7.99 9.48 -35.90
N ILE A 149 7.53 10.62 -35.37
CA ILE A 149 6.31 11.27 -35.86
C ILE A 149 6.43 11.77 -37.31
N GLN A 150 7.66 12.02 -37.76
CA GLN A 150 7.96 12.42 -39.14
C GLN A 150 7.75 11.26 -40.13
N SER A 151 7.90 10.01 -39.68
CA SER A 151 7.79 8.81 -40.50
C SER A 151 6.46 8.06 -40.32
N ASP A 152 5.80 8.19 -39.17
CA ASP A 152 4.52 7.53 -38.89
C ASP A 152 3.58 8.40 -38.01
N PRO A 153 2.50 8.97 -38.58
CA PRO A 153 1.57 9.85 -37.83
C PRO A 153 0.67 9.10 -36.84
N THR A 154 0.69 7.75 -36.82
CA THR A 154 -0.10 6.91 -35.90
C THR A 154 0.14 7.26 -34.42
N PHE A 155 1.29 7.89 -34.11
CA PHE A 155 1.78 8.11 -32.75
C PHE A 155 1.61 9.54 -32.22
N LEU A 156 0.96 10.42 -33.01
CA LEU A 156 0.62 11.78 -32.60
C LEU A 156 -0.08 11.89 -31.23
N PRO A 157 -0.95 10.95 -30.80
CA PRO A 157 -1.57 11.02 -29.47
C PRO A 157 -0.59 10.88 -28.30
N VAL A 158 0.49 10.07 -28.46
CA VAL A 158 1.50 9.87 -27.40
C VAL A 158 2.42 11.07 -27.31
N SER A 159 2.89 11.59 -28.44
CA SER A 159 3.68 12.84 -28.47
C SER A 159 2.90 14.03 -27.88
N LYS A 160 1.62 14.21 -28.26
CA LYS A 160 0.75 15.23 -27.63
C LYS A 160 0.54 15.04 -26.13
N LEU A 161 0.61 13.80 -25.64
CA LEU A 161 0.52 13.51 -24.23
C LEU A 161 1.83 13.90 -23.54
N LEU A 162 2.98 13.51 -24.08
CA LEU A 162 4.31 13.92 -23.60
C LEU A 162 4.44 15.44 -23.50
N ASP A 163 3.97 16.18 -24.51
CA ASP A 163 3.93 17.65 -24.51
C ASP A 163 3.06 18.25 -23.41
N LYS A 164 2.00 17.55 -22.99
CA LYS A 164 1.14 17.98 -21.86
C LYS A 164 1.83 17.73 -20.52
N PHE A 165 2.58 16.64 -20.40
CA PHE A 165 3.38 16.34 -19.20
C PHE A 165 4.52 17.35 -19.02
N ASP A 166 5.17 17.73 -20.11
CA ASP A 166 6.22 18.77 -20.16
C ASP A 166 5.76 20.12 -19.59
N LYS A 167 4.46 20.40 -19.66
CA LYS A 167 3.83 21.65 -19.21
C LYS A 167 3.27 21.60 -17.78
N GLY A 168 3.52 20.52 -17.05
CA GLY A 168 3.03 20.30 -15.68
C GLY A 168 1.63 19.69 -15.67
N PHE A 169 1.56 18.36 -15.64
CA PHE A 169 0.29 17.63 -15.53
C PHE A 169 -0.11 17.48 -14.07
N THR A 170 -1.13 18.19 -13.61
CA THR A 170 -1.71 17.99 -12.28
C THR A 170 -2.92 17.07 -12.35
N LYS A 171 -2.84 15.88 -11.74
CA LYS A 171 -4.02 15.05 -11.48
C LYS A 171 -4.92 15.78 -10.48
N LYS A 172 -5.95 16.45 -10.98
CA LYS A 172 -7.02 16.97 -10.13
C LYS A 172 -7.85 15.79 -9.63
N ILE A 173 -7.63 15.38 -8.39
CA ILE A 173 -8.60 14.56 -7.66
C ILE A 173 -9.83 15.46 -7.48
N VAL A 174 -10.86 15.23 -8.28
CA VAL A 174 -12.14 15.92 -8.13
C VAL A 174 -12.85 15.26 -6.96
N PRO A 175 -13.07 15.95 -5.83
CA PRO A 175 -13.94 15.42 -4.80
C PRO A 175 -15.31 15.27 -5.43
N SER A 176 -15.92 14.09 -5.29
CA SER A 176 -17.34 13.93 -5.56
C SER A 176 -18.06 13.76 -4.22
N PRO A 177 -18.51 14.84 -3.56
CA PRO A 177 -19.51 14.72 -2.52
C PRO A 177 -20.87 14.98 -3.16
N SER A 178 -21.64 13.92 -3.38
CA SER A 178 -23.10 13.99 -3.51
C SER A 178 -23.80 14.15 -2.16
N ARG A 179 -23.04 14.32 -1.05
CA ARG A 179 -23.52 14.49 0.32
C ARG A 179 -22.83 15.70 0.98
N GLU A 180 -23.60 16.48 1.72
CA GLU A 180 -23.07 17.58 2.53
C GLU A 180 -22.25 17.06 3.72
N ALA A 181 -21.08 17.63 3.95
CA ALA A 181 -20.24 17.28 5.08
C ALA A 181 -20.90 17.70 6.40
N PRO A 182 -20.82 16.90 7.48
CA PRO A 182 -21.41 17.23 8.75
C PRO A 182 -20.77 18.49 9.34
N ILE A 183 -21.58 19.30 10.03
CA ILE A 183 -21.11 20.53 10.70
C ILE A 183 -20.11 20.14 11.81
N PRO A 184 -18.94 20.82 11.89
CA PRO A 184 -17.97 20.61 12.96
C PRO A 184 -18.53 20.91 14.34
N ILE A 185 -18.11 20.13 15.34
CA ILE A 185 -18.48 20.34 16.75
C ILE A 185 -17.39 21.18 17.44
N ILE A 186 -17.55 22.50 17.38
CA ILE A 186 -16.54 23.45 17.84
C ILE A 186 -16.55 23.56 19.39
N PRO A 187 -15.39 23.49 20.06
CA PRO A 187 -15.30 23.77 21.49
C PRO A 187 -15.71 25.21 21.84
N LYS A 188 -16.10 25.44 23.09
CA LYS A 188 -16.50 26.77 23.57
C LYS A 188 -15.40 27.84 23.40
N SER A 189 -14.13 27.45 23.38
CA SER A 189 -13.00 28.36 23.16
C SER A 189 -11.93 27.71 22.28
N LEU A 190 -11.66 28.31 21.12
CA LEU A 190 -10.57 27.90 20.22
C LEU A 190 -9.21 28.48 20.62
N ARG A 191 -9.16 29.47 21.53
CA ARG A 191 -7.90 30.08 22.01
C ARG A 191 -7.28 29.33 23.19
N ARG A 192 -8.08 28.57 23.93
CA ARG A 192 -7.66 27.81 25.12
C ARG A 192 -8.32 26.43 25.09
N ILE A 193 -7.85 25.60 24.17
CA ILE A 193 -8.38 24.26 23.97
C ILE A 193 -7.89 23.34 25.10
N ARG A 194 -8.82 22.66 25.77
CA ARG A 194 -8.54 21.59 26.73
C ARG A 194 -9.05 20.29 26.16
N PHE A 195 -8.23 19.24 26.19
CA PHE A 195 -8.55 17.92 25.65
C PHE A 195 -9.95 17.43 26.04
N ILE A 196 -10.27 17.45 27.34
CA ILE A 196 -11.53 16.93 27.88
C ILE A 196 -12.79 17.71 27.45
N GLU A 197 -12.63 18.92 26.88
CA GLU A 197 -13.74 19.80 26.48
C GLU A 197 -14.09 19.68 24.99
N ILE A 198 -13.26 18.99 24.21
CA ILE A 198 -13.53 18.75 22.80
C ILE A 198 -14.46 17.54 22.70
N ASP A 199 -15.41 17.55 21.78
CA ASP A 199 -16.22 16.36 21.55
C ASP A 199 -15.35 15.21 20.99
N PRO A 200 -15.47 13.96 21.51
CA PRO A 200 -14.70 12.82 21.00
C PRO A 200 -14.86 12.62 19.49
N THR A 201 -16.03 12.93 18.94
CA THR A 201 -16.33 12.83 17.51
C THR A 201 -15.50 13.82 16.72
N GLU A 202 -15.31 15.05 17.23
CA GLU A 202 -14.55 16.06 16.51
C GLU A 202 -13.05 15.76 16.53
N ILE A 203 -12.51 15.28 17.66
CA ILE A 203 -11.12 14.77 17.70
C ILE A 203 -10.95 13.64 16.68
N ALA A 204 -11.87 12.67 16.65
CA ALA A 204 -11.79 11.55 15.72
C ALA A 204 -11.89 12.00 14.25
N ARG A 205 -12.74 12.99 13.92
CA ARG A 205 -12.85 13.56 12.57
C ARG A 205 -11.55 14.23 12.13
N GLN A 206 -11.00 15.11 12.97
CA GLN A 206 -9.77 15.83 12.63
C GLN A 206 -8.55 14.89 12.54
N LEU A 207 -8.40 13.93 13.46
CA LEU A 207 -7.38 12.88 13.34
C LEU A 207 -7.56 12.03 12.08
N THR A 208 -8.81 11.73 11.68
CA THR A 208 -9.09 10.96 10.46
C THR A 208 -8.70 11.73 9.20
N LEU A 209 -8.97 13.03 9.13
CA LEU A 209 -8.54 13.88 8.02
C LEU A 209 -7.01 13.92 7.90
N MET A 210 -6.32 14.15 9.02
CA MET A 210 -4.84 14.13 9.07
C MET A 210 -4.27 12.78 8.65
N CYS A 211 -4.83 11.69 9.17
CA CYS A 211 -4.36 10.33 8.91
C CYS A 211 -4.63 9.89 7.46
N SER A 212 -5.82 10.20 6.93
CA SER A 212 -6.19 9.91 5.54
C SER A 212 -5.31 10.68 4.55
N LYS A 213 -4.98 11.94 4.85
CA LYS A 213 -4.06 12.74 4.03
C LYS A 213 -2.69 12.09 3.88
N LEU A 214 -2.14 11.53 4.96
CA LEU A 214 -0.86 10.80 4.91
C LEU A 214 -1.00 9.46 4.19
N TYR A 215 -2.04 8.69 4.49
CA TYR A 215 -2.27 7.38 3.87
C TYR A 215 -2.41 7.47 2.35
N ASN A 216 -3.12 8.49 1.85
CA ASN A 216 -3.37 8.71 0.43
C ASN A 216 -2.12 9.17 -0.35
N GLN A 217 -1.04 9.55 0.35
CA GLN A 217 0.22 9.93 -0.28
C GLN A 217 1.19 8.75 -0.44
N ILE A 218 0.93 7.61 0.20
CA ILE A 218 1.79 6.42 0.10
C ILE A 218 1.90 5.96 -1.36
N GLN A 219 3.12 5.96 -1.89
CA GLN A 219 3.42 5.53 -3.25
C GLN A 219 3.83 4.04 -3.31
N PRO A 220 3.54 3.32 -4.41
CA PRO A 220 3.95 1.93 -4.59
C PRO A 220 5.44 1.66 -4.35
N VAL A 221 6.32 2.58 -4.76
CA VAL A 221 7.78 2.45 -4.59
C VAL A 221 8.19 2.34 -3.12
N GLU A 222 7.40 2.91 -2.20
CA GLU A 222 7.66 2.87 -0.76
C GLU A 222 7.43 1.48 -0.18
N CYS A 223 6.58 0.68 -0.83
CA CYS A 223 6.24 -0.69 -0.45
C CYS A 223 7.24 -1.73 -0.97
N LEU A 224 8.23 -1.34 -1.77
CA LEU A 224 9.21 -2.26 -2.35
C LEU A 224 10.45 -2.40 -1.46
N ASN A 225 11.09 -3.57 -1.50
CA ASN A 225 12.43 -3.84 -0.96
C ASN A 225 12.61 -3.39 0.52
N LYS A 226 11.56 -3.52 1.33
CA LYS A 226 11.48 -3.00 2.72
C LYS A 226 12.02 -1.59 2.88
N ALA A 227 11.71 -0.70 1.94
CA ALA A 227 12.21 0.66 1.95
C ALA A 227 11.95 1.38 3.28
N TRP A 228 10.83 1.11 3.94
CA TRP A 228 10.48 1.67 5.26
C TRP A 228 11.44 1.30 6.39
N SER A 229 12.17 0.18 6.26
CA SER A 229 13.15 -0.26 7.26
C SER A 229 14.54 0.35 7.06
N LYS A 230 14.79 1.03 5.94
CA LYS A 230 16.08 1.69 5.65
C LYS A 230 16.24 2.97 6.49
N LYS A 231 17.39 3.18 7.12
CA LYS A 231 17.66 4.38 7.93
C LYS A 231 17.85 5.63 7.06
N GLU A 232 18.79 5.58 6.12
CA GLU A 232 19.16 6.69 5.23
C GLU A 232 18.64 6.47 3.81
N ASN A 233 18.43 7.57 3.06
CA ASN A 233 18.03 7.57 1.64
C ASN A 233 16.86 6.62 1.32
N SER A 234 15.93 6.49 2.26
CA SER A 234 14.75 5.65 2.09
C SER A 234 13.73 6.35 1.19
N PRO A 235 13.24 5.70 0.12
CA PRO A 235 12.15 6.27 -0.67
C PRO A 235 10.80 6.26 0.08
N ALA A 236 10.69 5.54 1.20
CA ALA A 236 9.47 5.33 1.96
C ALA A 236 9.11 6.47 2.92
N ILE A 237 9.06 7.70 2.39
CA ILE A 237 8.82 8.92 3.16
C ILE A 237 7.42 8.91 3.81
N ASN A 238 6.37 8.63 3.03
CA ASN A 238 4.99 8.69 3.49
C ASN A 238 4.65 7.52 4.42
N ILE A 239 5.19 6.32 4.16
CA ILE A 239 5.06 5.20 5.11
C ILE A 239 5.70 5.55 6.46
N LYS A 240 6.87 6.16 6.46
CA LYS A 240 7.53 6.62 7.70
C LYS A 240 6.72 7.71 8.40
N MET A 241 6.16 8.68 7.66
CA MET A 241 5.28 9.69 8.23
C MET A 241 4.02 9.08 8.86
N MET A 242 3.41 8.08 8.21
CA MET A 242 2.24 7.37 8.75
C MET A 242 2.60 6.57 10.02
N THR A 243 3.79 5.96 10.03
CA THR A 243 4.32 5.24 11.20
C THR A 243 4.61 6.20 12.35
N GLU A 244 5.16 7.37 12.05
CA GLU A 244 5.42 8.40 13.04
C GLU A 244 4.11 8.96 13.62
N MET A 245 3.10 9.24 12.79
CA MET A 245 1.77 9.64 13.29
C MET A 245 1.17 8.58 14.22
N PHE A 246 1.31 7.29 13.89
CA PHE A 246 0.88 6.19 14.76
C PHE A 246 1.58 6.24 16.13
N ASN A 247 2.90 6.46 16.14
CA ASN A 247 3.69 6.55 17.36
C ASN A 247 3.33 7.81 18.17
N GLN A 248 3.15 8.94 17.51
CA GLN A 248 2.73 10.21 18.15
C GLN A 248 1.38 10.07 18.83
N VAL A 249 0.38 9.47 18.18
CA VAL A 249 -0.94 9.24 18.80
C VAL A 249 -0.81 8.29 20.00
N THR A 250 -0.02 7.22 19.87
CA THR A 250 0.25 6.26 20.96
C THR A 250 0.85 6.96 22.19
N ARG A 251 1.87 7.81 21.97
CA ARG A 251 2.53 8.61 23.02
C ARG A 251 1.61 9.67 23.61
N TRP A 252 0.85 10.37 22.77
CA TRP A 252 -0.10 11.40 23.18
C TRP A 252 -1.17 10.85 24.12
N VAL A 253 -1.68 9.64 23.86
CA VAL A 253 -2.60 8.93 24.77
C VAL A 253 -1.95 8.72 26.14
N ALA A 254 -0.73 8.19 26.17
CA ALA A 254 -0.04 7.90 27.41
C ALA A 254 0.20 9.18 28.23
N ILE A 255 0.73 10.22 27.60
CA ILE A 255 1.09 11.47 28.27
C ILE A 255 -0.15 12.22 28.76
N THR A 256 -1.20 12.30 27.96
CA THR A 256 -2.44 12.99 28.37
C THR A 256 -3.08 12.34 29.60
N ILE A 257 -2.92 11.02 29.76
CA ILE A 257 -3.38 10.30 30.96
C ILE A 257 -2.41 10.52 32.13
N LEU A 258 -1.10 10.40 31.91
CA LEU A 258 -0.09 10.46 32.99
C LEU A 258 0.19 11.88 33.51
N GLN A 259 -0.07 12.92 32.73
CA GLN A 259 0.05 14.30 33.20
C GLN A 259 -1.08 14.72 34.14
N GLU A 260 -2.18 13.94 34.19
CA GLU A 260 -3.30 14.23 35.09
C GLU A 260 -3.08 13.56 36.46
N GLY A 261 -2.69 14.38 37.43
CA GLY A 261 -2.43 13.94 38.80
C GLY A 261 -3.68 13.45 39.53
N GLU A 262 -4.83 14.06 39.27
CA GLU A 262 -6.06 13.74 40.00
C GLU A 262 -6.71 12.47 39.44
N LEU A 263 -6.85 11.44 40.28
CA LEU A 263 -7.34 10.11 39.88
C LEU A 263 -8.66 10.15 39.09
N LYS A 264 -9.64 10.96 39.52
CA LYS A 264 -10.94 11.06 38.86
C LYS A 264 -10.85 11.73 37.48
N LYS A 265 -10.04 12.78 37.35
CA LYS A 265 -9.80 13.45 36.06
C LYS A 265 -8.98 12.58 35.12
N ARG A 266 -8.02 11.83 35.66
CA ARG A 266 -7.22 10.86 34.89
C ARG A 266 -8.09 9.76 34.30
N ALA A 267 -9.01 9.20 35.10
CA ALA A 267 -10.00 8.25 34.62
C ALA A 267 -10.95 8.87 33.57
N ALA A 268 -11.28 10.16 33.69
CA ALA A 268 -12.06 10.87 32.69
C ALA A 268 -11.30 11.02 31.35
N ASN A 269 -10.00 11.31 31.36
CA ASN A 269 -9.17 11.35 30.14
C ASN A 269 -9.12 9.98 29.46
N LEU A 270 -8.93 8.91 30.24
CA LEU A 270 -8.94 7.54 29.73
C LEU A 270 -10.29 7.20 29.08
N LYS A 271 -11.40 7.47 29.78
CA LYS A 271 -12.77 7.32 29.23
C LYS A 271 -12.95 8.10 27.93
N HIS A 272 -12.43 9.32 27.86
CA HIS A 272 -12.53 10.17 26.68
C HIS A 272 -11.84 9.53 25.46
N PHE A 273 -10.64 8.97 25.64
CA PHE A 273 -9.95 8.22 24.58
C PHE A 273 -10.70 6.96 24.14
N ILE A 274 -11.41 6.25 25.03
CA ILE A 274 -12.25 5.10 24.64
C ILE A 274 -13.34 5.57 23.66
N TYR A 275 -13.97 6.72 23.92
CA TYR A 275 -14.95 7.26 22.99
C TYR A 275 -14.33 7.75 21.68
N ILE A 276 -13.15 8.38 21.72
CA ILE A 276 -12.43 8.74 20.48
C ILE A 276 -12.16 7.49 19.65
N ALA A 277 -11.69 6.40 20.27
CA ALA A 277 -11.45 5.12 19.59
C ALA A 277 -12.73 4.53 18.95
N GLU A 278 -13.86 4.58 19.66
CA GLU A 278 -15.16 4.18 19.13
C GLU A 278 -15.59 5.03 17.92
N LYS A 279 -15.32 6.34 17.95
CA LYS A 279 -15.58 7.24 16.81
C LYS A 279 -14.63 7.00 15.65
N CYS A 280 -13.35 6.68 15.90
CA CYS A 280 -12.42 6.26 14.87
C CYS A 280 -12.89 4.98 14.18
N TYR A 281 -13.35 3.98 14.95
CA TYR A 281 -13.99 2.77 14.38
C TYR A 281 -15.20 3.11 13.51
N SER A 282 -16.10 3.97 14.00
CA SER A 282 -17.29 4.42 13.25
C SER A 282 -16.96 5.17 11.94
N LEU A 283 -15.77 5.76 11.85
CA LEU A 283 -15.24 6.46 10.67
C LEU A 283 -14.35 5.55 9.81
N ASN A 284 -14.28 4.25 10.09
CA ASN A 284 -13.36 3.31 9.44
C ASN A 284 -11.88 3.76 9.50
N ASN A 285 -11.51 4.53 10.52
CA ASN A 285 -10.12 4.91 10.77
C ASN A 285 -9.49 3.89 11.73
N PHE A 286 -9.14 2.74 11.17
CA PHE A 286 -8.54 1.64 11.91
C PHE A 286 -7.11 1.94 12.35
N ASN A 287 -6.39 2.80 11.62
CA ASN A 287 -5.04 3.19 12.01
C ASN A 287 -5.04 3.92 13.36
N THR A 288 -5.81 5.01 13.50
CA THR A 288 -5.89 5.78 14.74
C THR A 288 -6.52 4.97 15.87
N LEU A 289 -7.53 4.14 15.57
CA LEU A 289 -8.06 3.18 16.55
C LEU A 289 -6.95 2.30 17.12
N MET A 290 -6.14 1.69 16.25
CA MET A 290 -5.04 0.83 16.67
C MET A 290 -3.98 1.60 17.47
N SER A 291 -3.69 2.85 17.12
CA SER A 291 -2.77 3.72 17.87
C SER A 291 -3.27 3.99 19.29
N ILE A 292 -4.56 4.27 19.46
CA ILE A 292 -5.15 4.48 20.80
C ILE A 292 -5.09 3.20 21.63
N LEU A 293 -5.45 2.05 21.04
CA LEU A 293 -5.36 0.75 21.71
C LEU A 293 -3.91 0.41 22.09
N ALA A 294 -2.93 0.73 21.23
CA ALA A 294 -1.52 0.59 21.54
C ALA A 294 -1.11 1.47 22.73
N GLY A 295 -1.61 2.70 22.81
CA GLY A 295 -1.38 3.61 23.93
C GLY A 295 -1.91 3.03 25.25
N PHE A 296 -3.12 2.48 25.25
CA PHE A 296 -3.70 1.82 26.42
C PHE A 296 -2.93 0.57 26.87
N ASN A 297 -2.42 -0.22 25.91
CA ASN A 297 -1.67 -1.44 26.19
C ASN A 297 -0.19 -1.18 26.50
N SER A 298 0.27 0.07 26.42
CA SER A 298 1.62 0.42 26.85
C SER A 298 1.79 0.15 28.35
N ALA A 299 2.98 -0.30 28.75
CA ALA A 299 3.30 -0.63 30.13
C ALA A 299 2.91 0.46 31.16
N PRO A 300 3.18 1.77 30.94
CA PRO A 300 2.84 2.80 31.92
C PRO A 300 1.32 3.04 32.08
N ILE A 301 0.50 2.75 31.07
CA ILE A 301 -0.95 2.96 31.14
C ILE A 301 -1.68 1.69 31.60
N HIS A 302 -1.29 0.54 31.06
CA HIS A 302 -1.92 -0.75 31.36
C HIS A 302 -1.88 -1.09 32.87
N ARG A 303 -0.86 -0.60 33.58
CA ARG A 303 -0.67 -0.87 35.02
C ARG A 303 -1.51 -0.02 35.98
N LEU A 304 -2.16 1.06 35.53
CA LEU A 304 -2.88 2.03 36.38
C LEU A 304 -4.23 1.48 36.89
N ARG A 305 -4.19 0.39 37.68
CA ARG A 305 -5.40 -0.36 38.10
C ARG A 305 -6.45 0.55 38.74
N ARG A 306 -6.05 1.45 39.64
CA ARG A 306 -7.01 2.34 40.33
C ARG A 306 -7.71 3.27 39.35
N THR A 307 -7.01 3.70 38.30
CA THR A 307 -7.60 4.50 37.22
C THR A 307 -8.58 3.69 36.37
N TRP A 308 -8.22 2.45 36.01
CA TRP A 308 -9.09 1.54 35.24
C TRP A 308 -10.37 1.15 36.00
N ASP A 309 -10.27 0.94 37.32
CA ASP A 309 -11.40 0.55 38.18
C ASP A 309 -12.49 1.63 38.30
N LEU A 310 -12.17 2.90 37.98
CA LEU A 310 -13.15 3.99 37.94
C LEU A 310 -14.00 4.03 36.66
N LEU A 311 -13.68 3.19 35.66
CA LEU A 311 -14.46 3.12 34.43
C LEU A 311 -15.74 2.30 34.65
N SER A 312 -16.84 2.75 34.04
CA SER A 312 -18.08 1.98 34.09
C SER A 312 -17.99 0.71 33.23
N SER A 313 -18.84 -0.27 33.54
CA SER A 313 -18.99 -1.51 32.76
C SER A 313 -19.24 -1.24 31.28
N LYS A 314 -20.02 -0.19 30.95
CA LYS A 314 -20.25 0.24 29.57
C LYS A 314 -18.95 0.63 28.86
N ASN A 315 -18.08 1.41 29.51
CA ASN A 315 -16.81 1.84 28.90
C ASN A 315 -15.89 0.65 28.64
N LEU A 316 -15.81 -0.28 29.59
CA LEU A 316 -15.01 -1.49 29.48
C LEU A 316 -15.52 -2.40 28.35
N SER A 317 -16.84 -2.58 28.25
CA SER A 317 -17.45 -3.38 27.17
C SER A 317 -17.20 -2.79 25.78
N THR A 318 -17.27 -1.46 25.62
CA THR A 318 -16.88 -0.78 24.38
C THR A 318 -15.42 -1.06 24.05
N LEU A 319 -14.51 -0.91 25.02
CA LEU A 319 -13.08 -1.16 24.82
C LEU A 319 -12.78 -2.62 24.45
N GLU A 320 -13.42 -3.59 25.12
CA GLU A 320 -13.28 -5.02 24.81
C GLU A 320 -13.75 -5.35 23.40
N SER A 321 -14.87 -4.76 22.97
CA SER A 321 -15.39 -4.92 21.61
C SER A 321 -14.39 -4.43 20.56
N LEU A 322 -13.80 -3.24 20.78
CA LEU A 322 -12.77 -2.67 19.90
C LEU A 322 -11.49 -3.52 19.89
N LYS A 323 -11.05 -4.01 21.05
CA LYS A 323 -9.90 -4.93 21.16
C LYS A 323 -10.11 -6.23 20.38
N LYS A 324 -11.33 -6.80 20.45
CA LYS A 324 -11.68 -8.03 19.72
C LYS A 324 -11.64 -7.85 18.21
N ILE A 325 -12.05 -6.68 17.72
CA ILE A 325 -11.98 -6.35 16.29
C ILE A 325 -10.52 -6.26 15.84
N MET A 326 -9.68 -5.55 16.59
CA MET A 326 -8.26 -5.31 16.28
C MET A 326 -7.32 -6.39 16.85
N ASP A 327 -7.86 -7.58 17.12
CA ASP A 327 -7.12 -8.65 17.78
C ASP A 327 -6.05 -9.24 16.85
N ARG A 328 -4.87 -9.54 17.40
CA ARG A 328 -3.71 -10.01 16.63
C ARG A 328 -3.77 -11.50 16.30
N ASN A 329 -4.67 -12.27 16.93
CA ASN A 329 -4.73 -13.71 16.72
C ASN A 329 -5.10 -14.06 15.27
N LYS A 330 -4.56 -15.18 14.79
CA LYS A 330 -4.75 -15.66 13.41
C LYS A 330 -4.45 -14.56 12.36
N ASN A 331 -3.37 -13.81 12.54
CA ASN A 331 -2.94 -12.71 11.66
C ASN A 331 -4.04 -11.68 11.37
N PHE A 332 -4.65 -11.16 12.44
CA PHE A 332 -5.69 -10.13 12.34
C PHE A 332 -6.94 -10.58 11.55
N SER A 333 -7.32 -11.86 11.59
CA SER A 333 -8.45 -12.42 10.81
C SER A 333 -9.75 -11.60 10.92
N THR A 334 -10.22 -11.33 12.15
CA THR A 334 -11.42 -10.51 12.39
C THR A 334 -11.30 -9.11 11.78
N TYR A 335 -10.15 -8.47 11.95
CA TYR A 335 -9.90 -7.14 11.40
C TYR A 335 -9.89 -7.16 9.85
N ARG A 336 -9.23 -8.13 9.23
CA ARG A 336 -9.18 -8.27 7.77
C ARG A 336 -10.57 -8.49 7.17
N GLU A 337 -11.40 -9.32 7.82
CA GLU A 337 -12.80 -9.51 7.43
C GLU A 337 -13.60 -8.21 7.52
N GLN A 338 -13.45 -7.46 8.62
CA GLN A 338 -14.09 -6.14 8.76
C GLN A 338 -13.62 -5.17 7.68
N LEU A 339 -12.31 -5.07 7.45
CA LEU A 339 -11.72 -4.18 6.46
C LEU A 339 -12.27 -4.44 5.04
N HIS A 340 -12.38 -5.71 4.64
CA HIS A 340 -12.93 -6.08 3.34
C HIS A 340 -14.46 -5.88 3.23
N SER A 341 -15.17 -5.80 4.35
CA SER A 341 -16.62 -5.51 4.37
C SER A 341 -16.93 -4.01 4.32
N VAL A 342 -15.95 -3.14 4.57
CA VAL A 342 -16.13 -1.69 4.64
C VAL A 342 -16.13 -1.08 3.24
N ASN A 343 -17.11 -0.22 2.99
CA ASN A 343 -17.09 0.68 1.85
C ASN A 343 -16.21 1.91 2.16
N PRO A 344 -15.27 2.29 1.28
CA PRO A 344 -14.50 3.53 1.44
C PRO A 344 -15.41 4.76 1.64
N PRO A 345 -14.95 5.82 2.34
CA PRO A 345 -13.58 6.06 2.80
C PRO A 345 -13.19 5.24 4.04
N CYS A 346 -11.91 4.88 4.12
CA CYS A 346 -11.33 4.05 5.18
C CYS A 346 -9.84 4.37 5.33
N VAL A 347 -9.32 4.36 6.56
CA VAL A 347 -7.88 4.41 6.83
C VAL A 347 -7.46 3.09 7.50
N PRO A 348 -6.94 2.12 6.72
CA PRO A 348 -6.49 0.85 7.25
C PRO A 348 -5.28 1.00 8.20
N TYR A 349 -5.12 0.05 9.12
CA TYR A 349 -3.92 -0.05 9.95
C TYR A 349 -2.74 -0.53 9.10
N LEU A 350 -1.79 0.36 8.80
CA LEU A 350 -0.70 0.09 7.86
C LEU A 350 0.21 -1.08 8.29
N GLY A 351 0.29 -1.38 9.59
CA GLY A 351 1.15 -2.43 10.13
C GLY A 351 0.87 -3.84 9.60
N ILE A 352 -0.37 -4.16 9.21
CA ILE A 352 -0.68 -5.47 8.60
C ILE A 352 -0.01 -5.62 7.25
N TYR A 353 -0.05 -4.57 6.42
CA TYR A 353 0.53 -4.59 5.08
C TYR A 353 2.04 -4.62 5.15
N LEU A 354 2.65 -3.89 6.08
CA LEU A 354 4.11 -3.95 6.29
C LEU A 354 4.57 -5.33 6.76
N THR A 355 3.75 -6.02 7.56
CA THR A 355 4.03 -7.40 7.98
C THR A 355 3.95 -8.36 6.79
N ASP A 356 2.90 -8.25 5.96
CA ASP A 356 2.72 -9.09 4.76
C ASP A 356 3.85 -8.84 3.75
N LEU A 357 4.20 -7.58 3.48
CA LEU A 357 5.31 -7.21 2.60
C LEU A 357 6.65 -7.72 3.14
N THR A 358 6.87 -7.66 4.47
CA THR A 358 8.08 -8.22 5.09
C THR A 358 8.16 -9.73 4.87
N PHE A 359 7.05 -10.45 5.07
CA PHE A 359 6.99 -11.89 4.87
C PHE A 359 7.20 -12.30 3.41
N ILE A 360 6.65 -11.53 2.46
CA ILE A 360 6.88 -11.74 1.03
C ILE A 360 8.35 -11.53 0.70
N GLU A 361 8.94 -10.45 1.20
CA GLU A 361 10.33 -10.10 0.93
C GLU A 361 11.32 -11.13 1.48
N ASP A 362 11.16 -11.54 2.75
CA ASP A 362 12.03 -12.52 3.41
C ASP A 362 11.79 -13.96 2.94
N GLY A 363 10.55 -14.29 2.58
CA GLY A 363 10.15 -15.65 2.22
C GLY A 363 10.41 -16.03 0.76
N ASN A 364 10.74 -15.07 -0.11
CA ASN A 364 10.88 -15.32 -1.55
C ASN A 364 12.17 -14.66 -2.09
N GLN A 365 13.02 -15.45 -2.76
CA GLN A 365 14.22 -14.96 -3.43
C GLN A 365 13.87 -14.02 -4.59
N ASP A 366 14.71 -13.02 -4.85
CA ASP A 366 14.55 -12.07 -5.96
C ASP A 366 14.67 -12.74 -7.32
N ASN A 367 15.49 -13.77 -7.39
CA ASN A 367 15.78 -14.51 -8.61
C ASN A 367 15.37 -15.98 -8.49
N LEU A 368 14.93 -16.56 -9.60
CA LEU A 368 14.60 -17.97 -9.70
C LEU A 368 15.86 -18.83 -9.84
N LYS A 369 15.71 -20.10 -9.48
CA LYS A 369 16.73 -21.11 -9.72
C LYS A 369 16.68 -21.61 -11.17
N ASP A 370 17.84 -21.91 -11.72
CA ASP A 370 18.00 -22.61 -12.99
C ASP A 370 17.67 -24.11 -12.87
N ALA A 371 17.85 -24.85 -13.97
CA ALA A 371 17.61 -26.29 -14.05
C ALA A 371 18.53 -27.10 -13.11
N ASP A 372 19.71 -26.58 -12.77
CA ASP A 372 20.68 -27.21 -11.88
C ASP A 372 20.43 -26.85 -10.39
N GLY A 373 19.36 -26.10 -10.12
CA GLY A 373 18.95 -25.71 -8.78
C GLY A 373 19.74 -24.54 -8.17
N LYS A 374 20.59 -23.87 -8.97
CA LYS A 374 21.34 -22.68 -8.55
C LYS A 374 20.57 -21.41 -8.88
N VAL A 375 20.72 -20.37 -8.07
CA VAL A 375 20.08 -19.07 -8.34
C VAL A 375 20.66 -18.50 -9.63
N ASN A 376 19.78 -18.11 -10.55
CA ASN A 376 20.14 -17.47 -11.81
C ASN A 376 19.77 -15.99 -11.73
N ASP A 377 20.79 -15.14 -11.58
CA ASP A 377 20.65 -13.68 -11.41
C ASP A 377 19.90 -13.00 -12.57
N LYS A 378 19.76 -13.66 -13.72
CA LYS A 378 18.99 -13.13 -14.85
C LYS A 378 17.50 -13.43 -14.75
N LEU A 379 17.08 -14.49 -14.05
CA LEU A 379 15.68 -14.90 -13.98
C LEU A 379 14.99 -14.22 -12.80
N ILE A 380 14.30 -13.12 -13.07
CA ILE A 380 13.54 -12.37 -12.06
C ILE A 380 12.37 -13.23 -11.58
N ASN A 381 12.19 -13.32 -10.26
CA ASN A 381 11.08 -14.01 -9.64
C ASN A 381 9.79 -13.16 -9.70
N PHE A 382 9.09 -13.23 -10.82
CA PHE A 382 7.85 -12.48 -11.02
C PHE A 382 6.68 -12.98 -10.12
N SER A 383 6.79 -14.19 -9.57
CA SER A 383 5.84 -14.68 -8.56
C SER A 383 5.93 -13.88 -7.27
N LYS A 384 7.16 -13.49 -6.85
CA LYS A 384 7.37 -12.55 -5.72
C LYS A 384 6.72 -11.20 -6.03
N GLN A 385 6.99 -10.67 -7.23
CA GLN A 385 6.46 -9.40 -7.69
C GLN A 385 4.92 -9.37 -7.72
N SER A 386 4.29 -10.47 -8.13
CA SER A 386 2.83 -10.61 -8.13
C SER A 386 2.23 -10.50 -6.73
N LYS A 387 2.81 -11.21 -5.75
CA LYS A 387 2.39 -11.14 -4.34
C LYS A 387 2.57 -9.72 -3.76
N THR A 388 3.70 -9.07 -4.06
CA THR A 388 3.95 -7.69 -3.62
C THR A 388 2.92 -6.73 -4.22
N ALA A 389 2.61 -6.88 -5.51
CA ALA A 389 1.63 -6.04 -6.19
C ALA A 389 0.20 -6.25 -5.65
N ASP A 390 -0.16 -7.46 -5.22
CA ASP A 390 -1.45 -7.73 -4.57
C ASP A 390 -1.63 -6.87 -3.31
N VAL A 391 -0.61 -6.83 -2.44
CA VAL A 391 -0.65 -6.01 -1.22
C VAL A 391 -0.69 -4.51 -1.54
N ILE A 392 0.06 -4.06 -2.56
CA ILE A 392 0.03 -2.65 -2.98
C ILE A 392 -1.36 -2.27 -3.50
N ARG A 393 -2.02 -3.15 -4.27
CA ARG A 393 -3.40 -2.93 -4.73
C ARG A 393 -4.38 -2.84 -3.57
N GLU A 394 -4.22 -3.65 -2.53
CA GLU A 394 -5.03 -3.55 -1.31
C GLU A 394 -4.82 -2.23 -0.57
N ILE A 395 -3.63 -1.62 -0.63
CA ILE A 395 -3.40 -0.27 -0.10
C ILE A 395 -4.14 0.75 -0.99
N GLN A 396 -3.93 0.70 -2.30
CA GLN A 396 -4.48 1.66 -3.26
C GLN A 396 -6.02 1.67 -3.31
N GLN A 397 -6.67 0.54 -3.02
CA GLN A 397 -8.15 0.46 -3.04
C GLN A 397 -8.80 1.45 -2.04
N TYR A 398 -8.09 1.79 -0.95
CA TYR A 398 -8.59 2.70 0.09
C TYR A 398 -8.07 4.15 -0.06
N GLN A 399 -7.21 4.45 -1.03
CA GLN A 399 -6.63 5.79 -1.21
C GLN A 399 -7.50 6.76 -2.03
N ASN A 400 -8.40 6.23 -2.87
CA ASN A 400 -9.11 7.04 -3.88
C ASN A 400 -10.33 7.80 -3.33
N GLN A 401 -10.92 7.34 -2.22
CA GLN A 401 -12.14 7.94 -1.66
C GLN A 401 -11.79 8.89 -0.51
N VAL A 402 -12.11 10.17 -0.68
CA VAL A 402 -11.87 11.20 0.35
C VAL A 402 -13.00 11.21 1.38
N TYR A 403 -12.65 11.47 2.64
CA TYR A 403 -13.62 11.70 3.71
C TYR A 403 -14.47 12.95 3.46
N CYS A 404 -15.79 12.81 3.58
CA CYS A 404 -16.72 13.93 3.54
C CYS A 404 -16.81 14.58 4.94
N LEU A 405 -15.74 15.26 5.35
CA LEU A 405 -15.62 15.96 6.63
C LEU A 405 -15.01 17.35 6.38
N GLN A 406 -15.26 18.29 7.30
CA GLN A 406 -14.70 19.64 7.21
C GLN A 406 -13.47 19.77 8.12
N ASP A 407 -12.41 20.40 7.60
CA ASP A 407 -11.24 20.76 8.38
C ASP A 407 -11.59 21.87 9.39
N VAL A 408 -11.09 21.74 10.63
CA VAL A 408 -11.11 22.81 11.63
C VAL A 408 -9.66 23.23 11.92
N PRO A 409 -9.15 24.30 11.28
CA PRO A 409 -7.72 24.65 11.31
C PRO A 409 -7.13 24.83 12.72
N GLU A 410 -7.90 25.43 13.63
CA GLU A 410 -7.48 25.65 15.02
C GLU A 410 -7.33 24.32 15.78
N LEU A 411 -8.24 23.37 15.54
CA LEU A 411 -8.17 22.04 16.16
C LEU A 411 -7.04 21.21 15.55
N GLN A 412 -6.83 21.27 14.24
CA GLN A 412 -5.69 20.58 13.60
C GLN A 412 -4.36 21.14 14.08
N SER A 413 -4.25 22.45 14.25
CA SER A 413 -3.04 23.08 14.80
C SER A 413 -2.80 22.62 16.23
N TRP A 414 -3.83 22.63 17.07
CA TRP A 414 -3.74 22.14 18.44
C TRP A 414 -3.40 20.64 18.53
N LEU A 415 -3.99 19.80 17.66
CA LEU A 415 -3.68 18.37 17.58
C LEU A 415 -2.23 18.16 17.16
N LYS A 416 -1.77 18.86 16.13
CA LYS A 416 -0.38 18.80 15.67
C LYS A 416 0.59 19.15 16.79
N GLU A 417 0.38 20.27 17.47
CA GLU A 417 1.18 20.64 18.65
C GLU A 417 1.13 19.59 19.74
N SER A 418 -0.04 18.99 20.01
CA SER A 418 -0.20 17.97 21.05
C SER A 418 0.51 16.65 20.70
N LEU A 419 0.60 16.31 19.42
CA LEU A 419 1.28 15.13 18.89
C LEU A 419 2.81 15.33 18.81
N GLU A 420 3.27 16.55 18.53
CA GLU A 420 4.69 16.90 18.34
C GLU A 420 5.42 17.30 19.63
N ARG A 421 4.72 17.78 20.67
CA ARG A 421 5.30 18.31 21.93
C ARG A 421 6.16 17.30 22.74
N ILE A 422 6.34 16.08 22.26
CA ILE A 422 6.75 14.94 23.06
C ILE A 422 8.07 14.38 22.52
N GLU A 423 9.18 14.77 23.16
CA GLU A 423 10.53 14.33 22.76
C GLU A 423 11.12 13.23 23.66
N ASP A 424 10.65 13.04 24.91
CA ASP A 424 11.24 12.08 25.83
C ASP A 424 10.22 11.08 26.43
N ASP A 425 10.24 9.85 25.90
CA ASP A 425 9.44 8.72 26.38
C ASP A 425 10.04 8.06 27.63
N SER A 426 11.28 8.40 28.01
CA SER A 426 12.02 7.68 29.06
C SER A 426 11.37 7.79 30.44
N ASP A 427 10.59 8.84 30.69
CA ASP A 427 9.98 9.11 32.00
C ASP A 427 8.53 8.62 32.15
N LEU A 428 7.87 8.09 31.10
CA LEU A 428 6.44 7.73 31.18
C LEU A 428 6.16 6.64 32.22
N TYR A 429 7.07 5.67 32.34
CA TYR A 429 6.94 4.61 33.33
C TYR A 429 7.12 5.13 34.76
N ASP A 430 8.03 6.06 34.96
CA ASP A 430 8.28 6.66 36.26
C ASP A 430 7.12 7.59 36.67
N MET A 431 6.58 8.38 35.76
CA MET A 431 5.33 9.12 35.98
C MET A 431 4.19 8.19 36.42
N SER A 432 4.04 7.04 35.75
CA SER A 432 3.04 6.05 36.13
C SER A 432 3.25 5.50 37.54
N LEU A 433 4.51 5.24 37.93
CA LEU A 433 4.84 4.80 39.28
C LEU A 433 4.59 5.88 40.34
N MET A 434 4.81 7.15 40.02
CA MET A 434 4.49 8.26 40.93
C MET A 434 2.98 8.39 41.16
N LEU A 435 2.17 8.21 40.11
CA LEU A 435 0.71 8.28 40.21
C LEU A 435 0.09 7.08 40.91
N GLU A 436 0.58 5.87 40.61
CA GLU A 436 0.13 4.62 41.21
C GLU A 436 1.34 3.74 41.53
N PRO A 437 1.92 3.85 42.75
CA PRO A 437 3.05 3.06 43.18
C PRO A 437 2.78 1.56 43.07
N LYS A 438 3.84 0.74 42.94
CA LYS A 438 3.69 -0.72 43.02
C LYS A 438 3.10 -1.07 44.38
N GLU A 439 2.03 -1.84 44.36
CA GLU A 439 1.42 -2.41 45.56
C GLU A 439 2.47 -3.22 46.31
N ARG A 440 2.69 -2.90 47.60
CA ARG A 440 3.59 -3.70 48.45
C ARG A 440 2.97 -5.08 48.67
N GLU A 441 3.77 -6.13 48.81
CA GLU A 441 3.24 -7.50 48.97
C GLU A 441 2.25 -7.60 50.13
N ASP A 442 2.51 -6.89 51.22
CA ASP A 442 1.66 -6.84 52.41
C ASP A 442 0.29 -6.20 52.13
N GLU A 443 0.24 -5.15 51.31
CA GLU A 443 -0.99 -4.50 50.87
C GLU A 443 -1.79 -5.38 49.91
N LYS A 444 -1.09 -6.12 49.04
CA LYS A 444 -1.69 -7.09 48.12
C LYS A 444 -2.32 -8.25 48.89
N ILE A 445 -1.63 -8.78 49.90
CA ILE A 445 -2.14 -9.83 50.79
C ILE A 445 -3.37 -9.30 51.54
N THR A 446 -3.30 -8.09 52.08
CA THR A 446 -4.42 -7.47 52.80
C THR A 446 -5.65 -7.28 51.90
N ARG A 447 -5.48 -6.80 50.66
CA ARG A 447 -6.59 -6.68 49.70
C ARG A 447 -7.19 -8.04 49.35
N LEU A 448 -6.37 -9.05 49.07
CA LEU A 448 -6.83 -10.40 48.76
C LEU A 448 -7.58 -11.03 49.95
N LEU A 449 -7.15 -10.76 51.18
CA LEU A 449 -7.86 -11.20 52.40
C LEU A 449 -9.22 -10.51 52.56
N PHE A 450 -9.30 -9.21 52.23
CA PHE A 450 -10.57 -8.46 52.25
C PHE A 450 -11.53 -8.92 51.14
N GLU A 451 -11.04 -9.12 49.91
CA GLU A 451 -11.82 -9.60 48.77
C GLU A 451 -12.30 -11.07 48.92
N SER A 452 -11.56 -11.88 49.68
CA SER A 452 -11.94 -13.26 50.01
C SER A 452 -12.84 -13.38 51.25
N GLY A 453 -13.17 -12.26 51.92
CA GLY A 453 -14.03 -12.23 53.10
C GLY A 453 -13.38 -12.80 54.36
N PHE A 454 -12.04 -12.91 54.39
CA PHE A 454 -11.28 -13.31 55.57
C PHE A 454 -11.03 -12.17 56.56
N LEU A 455 -11.25 -10.92 56.13
CA LEU A 455 -11.13 -9.67 56.90
C LEU A 455 -12.42 -8.86 56.85
#